data_AF-A0A151N2V6-F1
#
_entry.id   AF-A0A151N2V6-F1
#
_cell.length_a   1.000
_cell.length_b   1.000
_cell.length_c   1.000
_cell.angle_alpha   90.00
_cell.angle_beta   90.00
_cell.angle_gamma   90.00
#
_symmetry.space_group_name_H-M   'P 1'
#
loop_
_entity.id
_entity.type
_entity.pdbx_description
1 polymer ?
#
loop_
_entity_poly.entity_id
_entity_poly.type
_entity_poly.pdbx_seq_one_letter_code
_entity_poly.pdbx_strand_id
1 'polypeptide(L)'
;MAALVRLGLAGASRLRQTCLRLQRSDSVVTAPQVSAVAARCASKKSGTSPKNKGGHRVGKRYGWKKLDGVFVHAGNILATQKLIRWHPGAQVGIGHNNTLYALEDGIVRYTKEVYVPPPRSRETKQVIRRLPRGAILYKTFINVIPTEEVGSFKLVTML
;
A
#
# COMPACT_ATOMS: atom_id res chain seq x y z
N MET A 1 5.96 35.67 -16.61
CA MET A 1 4.78 36.46 -17.00
C MET A 1 3.54 35.64 -16.63
N ALA A 2 3.19 35.57 -15.34
CA ALA A 2 2.09 36.31 -14.67
C ALA A 2 0.71 36.01 -15.30
N ALA A 3 -0.35 35.61 -14.57
CA ALA A 3 -0.79 36.11 -13.28
C ALA A 3 -1.66 35.11 -12.48
N LEU A 4 -1.61 35.27 -11.15
CA LEU A 4 -2.44 34.61 -10.14
C LEU A 4 -3.44 35.66 -9.63
N VAL A 5 -4.75 35.37 -9.64
CA VAL A 5 -5.79 36.28 -9.15
C VAL A 5 -6.07 36.00 -7.67
N ARG A 6 -5.89 37.00 -6.82
CA ARG A 6 -6.44 37.09 -5.46
C ARG A 6 -7.63 38.04 -5.47
N LEU A 7 -8.75 37.62 -4.90
CA LEU A 7 -9.85 38.51 -4.51
C LEU A 7 -10.01 38.41 -2.99
N GLY A 8 -9.76 39.53 -2.32
CA GLY A 8 -10.17 39.77 -0.95
C GLY A 8 -11.49 40.53 -0.94
N LEU A 9 -12.30 40.31 0.10
CA LEU A 9 -13.44 41.16 0.45
C LEU A 9 -13.54 41.24 1.98
N ALA A 10 -13.70 42.47 2.45
CA ALA A 10 -13.76 42.90 3.83
C ALA A 10 -15.20 42.91 4.37
N GLY A 11 -15.33 43.01 5.70
CA GLY A 11 -16.28 43.96 6.29
C GLY A 11 -17.48 43.41 7.08
N ALA A 12 -17.40 43.63 8.40
CA ALA A 12 -18.39 44.28 9.26
C ALA A 12 -19.64 43.54 9.82
N SER A 13 -19.67 43.56 11.16
CA SER A 13 -20.81 43.93 12.02
C SER A 13 -21.92 42.90 12.31
N ARG A 14 -22.10 42.56 13.59
CA ARG A 14 -23.20 43.09 14.42
C ARG A 14 -23.18 42.55 15.84
N LEU A 15 -23.29 43.49 16.77
CA LEU A 15 -23.62 43.33 18.18
C LEU A 15 -24.99 42.66 18.34
N ARG A 16 -25.12 41.80 19.36
CA ARG A 16 -26.35 41.72 20.18
C ARG A 16 -25.99 41.59 21.65
N GLN A 17 -26.56 42.51 22.41
CA GLN A 17 -26.61 42.60 23.86
C GLN A 17 -27.40 41.43 24.45
N THR A 18 -27.05 41.01 25.67
CA THR A 18 -28.01 41.02 26.78
C THR A 18 -27.28 41.32 28.09
N CYS A 19 -27.69 42.43 28.68
CA CYS A 19 -27.36 42.92 30.00
C CYS A 19 -28.15 42.12 31.05
N LEU A 20 -27.49 41.66 32.11
CA LEU A 20 -28.16 41.51 33.40
C LEU A 20 -27.33 42.24 34.47
N ARG A 21 -28.04 43.19 35.06
CA ARG A 21 -27.66 44.18 36.04
C ARG A 21 -27.73 43.53 37.42
N LEU A 22 -26.69 43.64 38.24
CA LEU A 22 -26.80 43.46 39.69
C LEU A 22 -25.98 44.54 40.41
N GLN A 23 -26.77 45.49 40.90
CA GLN A 23 -26.69 46.42 42.03
C GLN A 23 -25.34 46.71 42.72
N ARG A 24 -25.14 48.02 42.92
CA ARG A 24 -24.16 48.67 43.79
C ARG A 24 -24.48 48.41 45.27
N SER A 25 -23.43 48.29 46.08
CA SER A 25 -23.43 48.72 47.48
C SER A 25 -22.01 49.14 47.86
N ASP A 26 -21.88 50.39 48.30
CA ASP A 26 -20.64 51.03 48.74
C ASP A 26 -20.06 50.38 50.01
N SER A 27 -18.73 50.32 50.11
CA SER A 27 -17.97 50.62 51.35
C SER A 27 -16.46 50.45 51.14
N VAL A 28 -15.74 51.46 51.62
CA VAL A 28 -14.28 51.57 51.73
C VAL A 28 -13.77 50.60 52.81
N VAL A 29 -12.55 50.04 52.66
CA VAL A 29 -11.47 49.91 53.69
C VAL A 29 -10.53 48.70 53.42
N THR A 30 -9.20 49.00 53.37
CA THR A 30 -7.98 48.13 53.52
C THR A 30 -7.82 46.87 52.64
N ALA A 31 -6.66 46.52 52.08
CA ALA A 31 -5.27 46.52 52.59
C ALA A 31 -4.25 46.39 51.41
N PRO A 32 -2.93 46.66 51.58
CA PRO A 32 -1.95 46.34 50.55
C PRO A 32 -1.61 44.85 50.65
N GLN A 33 -2.15 44.04 49.76
CA GLN A 33 -1.81 42.62 49.71
C GLN A 33 -0.93 42.38 48.50
N VAL A 34 0.37 42.29 48.80
CA VAL A 34 1.46 41.60 48.09
C VAL A 34 1.05 41.13 46.70
N SER A 35 1.64 41.73 45.66
CA SER A 35 1.59 41.18 44.30
C SER A 35 2.28 39.82 44.30
N ALA A 36 1.53 38.78 44.68
CA ALA A 36 1.90 37.40 44.50
C ALA A 36 2.06 37.23 43.00
N VAL A 37 3.31 37.23 42.54
CA VAL A 37 3.67 36.77 41.21
C VAL A 37 3.11 35.35 41.13
N ALA A 38 2.00 35.20 40.42
CA ALA A 38 1.47 33.89 40.07
C ALA A 38 2.45 33.27 39.07
N ALA A 39 3.56 32.74 39.58
CA ALA A 39 4.41 31.83 38.86
C ALA A 39 3.56 30.60 38.58
N ARG A 40 2.96 30.55 37.39
CA ARG A 40 2.43 29.30 36.87
C ARG A 40 3.63 28.42 36.59
N CYS A 41 4.01 27.60 37.56
CA CYS A 41 4.90 26.48 37.30
C CYS A 41 4.24 25.67 36.18
N ALA A 42 4.86 25.67 35.00
CA ALA A 42 4.52 24.74 33.94
C ALA A 42 4.75 23.34 34.48
N SER A 43 3.70 22.72 35.03
CA SER A 43 3.83 21.41 35.63
C SER A 43 3.93 20.37 34.52
N LYS A 44 4.94 19.52 34.69
CA LYS A 44 5.25 18.30 33.96
C LYS A 44 5.89 18.53 32.59
N LYS A 45 7.22 18.41 32.55
CA LYS A 45 7.87 17.61 31.50
C LYS A 45 7.40 16.16 31.69
N SER A 46 6.12 15.90 31.40
CA SER A 46 5.66 14.55 31.15
C SER A 46 6.22 14.20 29.78
N GLY A 47 7.46 13.70 29.79
CA GLY A 47 8.09 13.16 28.59
C GLY A 47 7.11 12.15 28.01
N THR A 48 6.50 12.53 26.89
CA THR A 48 5.54 11.66 26.22
C THR A 48 6.33 10.46 25.75
N SER A 49 6.18 9.30 26.41
CA SER A 49 6.70 8.05 25.87
C SER A 49 6.21 7.94 24.43
N PRO A 50 7.06 7.49 23.47
CA PRO A 50 6.64 7.41 22.08
C PRO A 50 5.33 6.61 22.00
N LYS A 51 4.24 7.30 21.67
CA LYS A 51 2.89 6.71 21.56
C LYS A 51 2.80 5.73 20.39
N ASN A 52 3.77 5.78 19.49
CA ASN A 52 3.93 4.88 18.35
C ASN A 52 4.85 3.72 18.74
N LYS A 53 4.37 2.78 19.57
CA LYS A 53 5.12 1.56 19.97
C LYS A 53 5.16 0.47 18.87
N GLY A 54 5.13 0.88 17.59
CA GLY A 54 5.09 -0.02 16.44
C GLY A 54 6.24 0.26 15.47
N GLY A 55 6.65 -0.75 14.70
CA GLY A 55 7.72 -0.61 13.70
C GLY A 55 8.76 -1.73 13.73
N HIS A 56 8.78 -2.56 14.78
CA HIS A 56 9.75 -3.66 14.94
C HIS A 56 9.34 -4.95 14.20
N ARG A 57 8.72 -4.86 13.01
CA ARG A 57 8.37 -6.06 12.24
C ARG A 57 9.58 -6.56 11.46
N VAL A 58 9.92 -7.83 11.65
CA VAL A 58 10.99 -8.50 10.88
C VAL A 58 10.60 -8.59 9.40
N GLY A 59 11.60 -8.45 8.53
CA GLY A 59 11.42 -8.61 7.07
C GLY A 59 11.00 -10.03 6.70
N LYS A 60 10.01 -10.15 5.79
CA LYS A 60 9.40 -11.43 5.40
C LYS A 60 10.14 -12.21 4.31
N ARG A 61 11.30 -11.71 3.85
CA ARG A 61 12.16 -12.34 2.82
C ARG A 61 11.43 -12.71 1.51
N TYR A 62 10.45 -11.87 1.11
CA TYR A 62 9.79 -11.94 -0.18
C TYR A 62 10.77 -11.59 -1.31
N GLY A 63 10.58 -12.19 -2.47
CA GLY A 63 11.40 -12.00 -3.65
C GLY A 63 11.43 -13.22 -4.55
N TRP A 64 12.21 -13.13 -5.62
CA TRP A 64 12.53 -14.23 -6.51
C TRP A 64 13.43 -15.24 -5.78
N LYS A 65 13.21 -16.52 -6.07
CA LYS A 65 13.98 -17.66 -5.56
C LYS A 65 14.75 -18.35 -6.69
N LYS A 66 14.23 -18.26 -7.93
CA LYS A 66 14.87 -18.79 -9.14
C LYS A 66 14.98 -17.68 -10.19
N LEU A 67 16.16 -17.58 -10.79
CA LEU A 67 16.48 -16.62 -11.85
C LEU A 67 16.03 -17.12 -13.22
N ASP A 68 16.06 -16.21 -14.18
CA ASP A 68 15.98 -16.56 -15.60
C ASP A 68 17.11 -17.52 -15.99
N GLY A 69 16.80 -18.54 -16.79
CA GLY A 69 17.77 -19.53 -17.27
C GLY A 69 18.13 -20.63 -16.28
N VAL A 70 17.57 -20.61 -15.05
CA VAL A 70 17.81 -21.66 -14.06
C VAL A 70 16.87 -22.85 -14.28
N PHE A 71 17.43 -24.06 -14.22
CA PHE A 71 16.65 -25.30 -14.23
C PHE A 71 15.92 -25.49 -12.90
N VAL A 72 14.65 -25.88 -12.98
CA VAL A 72 13.76 -26.11 -11.84
C VAL A 72 13.00 -27.40 -12.03
N HIS A 73 12.89 -28.18 -10.96
CA HIS A 73 11.92 -29.28 -10.87
C HIS A 73 10.50 -28.77 -10.55
N ALA A 74 9.50 -29.57 -10.86
CA ALA A 74 8.12 -29.41 -10.50
C ALA A 74 7.96 -29.24 -8.98
N GLY A 75 7.05 -28.36 -8.57
CA GLY A 75 6.80 -27.99 -7.18
C GLY A 75 7.78 -26.97 -6.59
N ASN A 76 8.90 -26.67 -7.27
CA ASN A 76 9.83 -25.65 -6.76
C ASN A 76 9.21 -24.26 -6.75
N ILE A 77 9.51 -23.50 -5.70
CA ILE A 77 9.06 -22.11 -5.55
C ILE A 77 9.92 -21.21 -6.44
N LEU A 78 9.28 -20.44 -7.32
CA LEU A 78 9.91 -19.48 -8.23
C LEU A 78 10.05 -18.10 -7.60
N ALA A 79 8.98 -17.60 -6.99
CA ALA A 79 8.96 -16.30 -6.32
C ALA A 79 7.90 -16.25 -5.21
N THR A 80 8.22 -15.58 -4.11
CA THR A 80 7.28 -15.27 -3.02
C THR A 80 7.02 -13.78 -2.99
N GLN A 81 5.75 -13.38 -2.93
CA GLN A 81 5.35 -11.98 -3.04
C GLN A 81 4.12 -11.68 -2.20
N LYS A 82 3.94 -10.42 -1.80
CA LYS A 82 2.74 -9.98 -1.06
C LYS A 82 1.61 -9.60 -2.02
N LEU A 83 1.95 -8.77 -3.00
CA LEU A 83 1.10 -8.42 -4.13
C LEU A 83 1.69 -9.03 -5.39
N ILE A 84 0.86 -9.25 -6.40
CA ILE A 84 1.28 -9.86 -7.65
C ILE A 84 2.16 -8.86 -8.42
N ARG A 85 3.48 -9.04 -8.31
CA ARG A 85 4.50 -8.32 -9.10
C ARG A 85 4.78 -9.09 -10.38
N TRP A 86 4.89 -10.41 -10.27
CA TRP A 86 5.03 -11.32 -11.40
C TRP A 86 3.77 -12.15 -11.55
N HIS A 87 3.31 -12.29 -12.78
CA HIS A 87 2.13 -13.08 -13.13
C HIS A 87 2.53 -14.53 -13.46
N PRO A 88 1.68 -15.51 -13.12
CA PRO A 88 1.88 -16.87 -13.58
C PRO A 88 1.67 -16.92 -15.09
N GLY A 89 2.65 -17.46 -15.81
CA GLY A 89 2.53 -17.76 -17.24
C GLY A 89 2.46 -19.27 -17.48
N ALA A 90 3.11 -19.74 -18.54
CA ALA A 90 3.09 -21.16 -18.93
C ALA A 90 3.76 -22.04 -17.86
N GLN A 91 3.10 -23.14 -17.48
CA GLN A 91 3.60 -24.14 -16.53
C GLN A 91 3.97 -23.58 -15.14
N VAL A 92 3.32 -22.48 -14.74
CA VAL A 92 3.50 -21.86 -13.42
C VAL A 92 2.16 -21.78 -12.70
N GLY A 93 2.12 -22.34 -11.49
CA GLY A 93 0.99 -22.25 -10.58
C GLY A 93 1.09 -21.03 -9.66
N ILE A 94 -0.06 -20.56 -9.17
CA ILE A 94 -0.16 -19.52 -8.14
C ILE A 94 -0.85 -20.08 -6.88
N GLY A 95 -0.22 -19.92 -5.72
CA GLY A 95 -0.79 -20.30 -4.43
C GLY A 95 -1.69 -19.21 -3.83
N HIS A 96 -2.39 -19.54 -2.74
CA HIS A 96 -3.29 -18.60 -2.04
C HIS A 96 -2.61 -17.29 -1.59
N ASN A 97 -1.35 -17.37 -1.18
CA ASN A 97 -0.54 -16.23 -0.76
C ASN A 97 0.22 -15.56 -1.93
N ASN A 98 -0.23 -15.76 -3.18
CA ASN A 98 0.39 -15.26 -4.41
C ASN A 98 1.81 -15.78 -4.68
N THR A 99 2.22 -16.88 -4.02
CA THR A 99 3.50 -17.55 -4.31
C THR A 99 3.42 -18.25 -5.66
N LEU A 100 4.45 -18.12 -6.48
CA LEU A 100 4.57 -18.79 -7.77
C LEU A 100 5.43 -20.04 -7.64
N TYR A 101 4.99 -21.14 -8.23
CA TYR A 101 5.69 -22.42 -8.22
C TYR A 101 5.65 -23.08 -9.61
N ALA A 102 6.67 -23.88 -9.92
CA ALA A 102 6.76 -24.63 -11.17
C ALA A 102 5.79 -25.83 -11.15
N LEU A 103 5.09 -26.08 -12.25
CA LEU A 103 4.24 -27.26 -12.42
C LEU A 103 5.00 -28.43 -13.06
N GLU A 104 5.98 -28.13 -13.90
CA GLU A 104 6.79 -29.09 -14.64
C GLU A 104 8.29 -28.80 -14.47
N ASP A 105 9.11 -29.77 -14.84
CA ASP A 105 10.57 -29.68 -14.85
C ASP A 105 11.05 -28.92 -16.09
N GLY A 106 11.85 -27.87 -15.90
CA GLY A 106 12.25 -27.03 -17.02
C GLY A 106 13.10 -25.83 -16.67
N ILE A 107 13.27 -24.93 -17.64
CA ILE A 107 14.06 -23.70 -17.52
C ILE A 107 13.13 -22.51 -17.32
N VAL A 108 13.40 -21.71 -16.29
CA VAL A 108 12.61 -20.50 -15.99
C VAL A 108 12.89 -19.40 -17.00
N ARG A 109 11.84 -18.77 -17.54
CA ARG A 109 11.91 -17.60 -18.42
C ARG A 109 10.98 -16.47 -17.98
N TYR A 110 11.49 -15.24 -18.02
CA TYR A 110 10.72 -14.03 -17.75
C TYR A 110 10.37 -13.29 -19.04
N THR A 111 9.09 -13.04 -19.26
CA THR A 111 8.58 -12.36 -20.46
C THR A 111 7.72 -11.16 -20.07
N LYS A 112 7.55 -10.21 -21.00
CA LYS A 112 6.58 -9.12 -20.86
C LYS A 112 5.47 -9.33 -21.88
N GLU A 113 4.31 -9.72 -21.40
CA GLU A 113 3.18 -10.11 -22.25
C GLU A 113 1.97 -9.20 -21.99
N VAL A 114 1.02 -9.20 -22.93
CA VAL A 114 -0.23 -8.46 -22.79
C VAL A 114 -1.09 -9.10 -21.72
N TYR A 115 -1.49 -8.31 -20.72
CA TYR A 115 -2.31 -8.77 -19.61
C TYR A 115 -3.79 -8.62 -19.91
N VAL A 116 -4.47 -9.75 -20.04
CA VAL A 116 -5.93 -9.83 -20.18
C VAL A 116 -6.52 -10.48 -18.92
N PRO A 117 -7.07 -9.70 -17.98
CA PRO A 117 -7.72 -10.25 -16.79
C PRO A 117 -9.07 -10.88 -17.13
N PRO A 118 -9.56 -11.83 -16.30
CA PRO A 118 -10.87 -12.44 -16.51
C PRO A 118 -11.98 -11.40 -16.36
N PRO A 119 -13.09 -11.53 -17.12
CA PRO A 119 -14.11 -10.48 -17.25
C PRO A 119 -14.81 -10.15 -15.92
N ARG A 120 -14.88 -11.10 -14.99
CA ARG A 120 -15.52 -10.95 -13.68
C ARG A 120 -14.62 -10.31 -12.61
N SER A 121 -13.34 -10.10 -12.89
CA SER A 121 -12.40 -9.58 -11.89
C SER A 121 -12.65 -8.10 -11.56
N ARG A 122 -12.27 -7.69 -10.35
CA ARG A 122 -12.32 -6.27 -9.94
C ARG A 122 -11.35 -5.42 -10.76
N GLU A 123 -10.20 -5.97 -11.13
CA GLU A 123 -9.18 -5.29 -11.96
C GLU A 123 -9.76 -4.88 -13.32
N THR A 124 -10.52 -5.77 -13.97
CA THR A 124 -11.19 -5.48 -15.24
C THR A 124 -12.13 -4.27 -15.12
N LYS A 125 -12.96 -4.23 -14.07
CA LYS A 125 -13.94 -3.15 -13.87
C LYS A 125 -13.28 -1.80 -13.56
N GLN A 126 -12.18 -1.82 -12.80
CA GLN A 126 -11.55 -0.60 -12.30
C GLN A 126 -10.50 -0.02 -13.25
N VAL A 127 -9.75 -0.87 -13.94
CA VAL A 127 -8.62 -0.46 -14.78
C VAL A 127 -9.05 -0.38 -16.23
N ILE A 128 -9.46 -1.51 -16.82
CA ILE A 128 -9.67 -1.61 -18.28
C ILE A 128 -10.76 -0.66 -18.76
N ARG A 129 -11.87 -0.55 -18.03
CA ARG A 129 -12.99 0.34 -18.41
C ARG A 129 -12.63 1.82 -18.40
N ARG A 130 -11.53 2.20 -17.72
CA ARG A 130 -11.06 3.59 -17.61
C ARG A 130 -9.91 3.90 -18.57
N LEU A 131 -9.36 2.90 -19.26
CA LEU A 131 -8.27 3.11 -20.20
C LEU A 131 -8.77 3.77 -21.49
N PRO A 132 -7.96 4.66 -22.11
CA PRO A 132 -8.27 5.20 -23.42
C PRO A 132 -8.20 4.09 -24.49
N ARG A 133 -8.94 4.28 -25.58
CA ARG A 133 -8.98 3.32 -26.70
C ARG A 133 -7.57 3.13 -27.26
N GLY A 134 -7.18 1.87 -27.47
CA GLY A 134 -5.85 1.49 -27.98
C GLY A 134 -4.77 1.33 -26.89
N ALA A 135 -5.06 1.62 -25.62
CA ALA A 135 -4.11 1.34 -24.54
C ALA A 135 -4.07 -0.16 -24.22
N ILE A 136 -2.86 -0.69 -24.10
CA ILE A 136 -2.58 -2.10 -23.79
C ILE A 136 -1.85 -2.18 -22.45
N LEU A 137 -2.25 -3.13 -21.61
CA LEU A 137 -1.56 -3.42 -20.36
C LEU A 137 -0.53 -4.51 -20.60
N TYR A 138 0.73 -4.22 -20.33
CA TYR A 138 1.79 -5.24 -20.29
C TYR A 138 2.11 -5.59 -18.84
N LYS A 139 2.33 -6.87 -18.57
CA LYS A 139 2.81 -7.33 -17.26
C LYS A 139 3.95 -8.34 -17.44
N THR A 140 4.74 -8.51 -16.39
CA THR A 140 5.82 -9.51 -16.38
C THR A 140 5.25 -10.87 -16.01
N PHE A 141 5.48 -11.86 -16.85
CA PHE A 141 5.10 -13.25 -16.63
C PHE A 141 6.33 -14.09 -16.34
N ILE A 142 6.15 -15.14 -15.53
CA ILE A 142 7.14 -16.20 -15.34
C ILE A 142 6.61 -17.44 -16.04
N ASN A 143 7.41 -17.95 -16.95
CA ASN A 143 7.18 -19.17 -17.70
C ASN A 143 8.21 -20.21 -17.28
N VAL A 144 7.83 -21.48 -17.32
CA VAL A 144 8.77 -22.60 -17.31
C VAL A 144 8.70 -23.26 -18.68
N ILE A 145 9.86 -23.46 -19.31
CA ILE A 145 9.98 -24.17 -20.58
C ILE A 145 10.40 -25.61 -20.25
N PRO A 146 9.59 -26.63 -20.56
CA PRO A 146 9.88 -27.99 -20.19
C PRO A 146 11.10 -28.49 -20.99
N THR A 147 12.02 -29.19 -20.32
CA THR A 147 13.19 -29.78 -20.97
C THR A 147 12.94 -31.23 -21.36
N GLU A 148 12.08 -31.94 -20.62
CA GLU A 148 11.79 -33.34 -20.84
C GLU A 148 10.54 -33.51 -21.69
N GLU A 149 10.61 -34.37 -22.70
CA GLU A 149 9.45 -34.75 -23.51
C GLU A 149 8.61 -35.78 -22.76
N VAL A 150 7.28 -35.68 -22.88
CA VAL A 150 6.35 -36.52 -22.13
C VAL A 150 6.33 -37.94 -22.69
N GLY A 151 7.24 -38.78 -22.19
CA GLY A 151 7.31 -40.21 -22.48
C GLY A 151 7.85 -40.55 -23.87
N SER A 152 8.51 -41.71 -23.97
CA SER A 152 8.88 -42.30 -25.26
C SER A 152 8.06 -43.56 -25.49
N PHE A 153 7.48 -43.68 -26.68
CA PHE A 153 6.83 -44.93 -27.08
C PHE A 153 7.93 -45.97 -27.34
N LYS A 154 7.94 -47.02 -26.52
CA LYS A 154 8.83 -48.16 -26.70
C LYS A 154 8.02 -49.33 -27.21
N LEU A 155 8.50 -49.96 -28.28
CA LEU A 155 7.93 -51.20 -28.77
C LEU A 155 8.18 -52.30 -27.73
N VAL A 156 7.11 -52.87 -27.19
CA VAL A 156 7.20 -53.88 -26.12
C VAL A 156 7.31 -55.29 -26.69
N THR A 157 6.52 -55.64 -27.71
CA THR A 157 6.65 -56.93 -28.43
C THR A 157 6.24 -56.78 -29.90
N MET A 158 6.94 -57.49 -30.78
CA MET A 158 6.47 -57.82 -32.12
C MET A 158 5.72 -59.14 -31.99
N LEU A 159 4.40 -59.14 -32.25
CA LEU A 159 3.60 -60.36 -32.35
C LEU A 159 3.89 -61.08 -33.67
#